data_AF-A0A1Q9LIH4-F1
#
_entry.id   AF-A0A1Q9LIH4-F1
#
_cell.length_a   1.000
_cell.length_b   1.000
_cell.length_c   1.000
_cell.angle_alpha   90.00
_cell.angle_beta   90.00
_cell.angle_gamma   90.00
#
_symmetry.space_group_name_H-M   'P 1'
#
loop_
_entity.id
_entity.type
_entity.pdbx_description
1 polymer ?
#
loop_
_entity_poly.entity_id
_entity_poly.type
_entity_poly.pdbx_seq_one_letter_code
_entity_poly.pdbx_strand_id
1 'polypeptide(L)'
;MLKDVESFHFTADRKAELRRDLDDREDPVKTTERERVARERAEAQQAVERRLRLQGLAALGGDGATWTARREQIEEWWAGVKAAEAGETWAGAYAANRLSARQIGANHKDALGLHDLSASLLDGSKPTVLEQLKHYGDAIVVFMPVPSETDAQVFHAISTLAEPDEPVLRGYRNNLTRVRLAQGSDMHTIFVDDGAGPPAPVRARYGITGRVQRAKGAPEVLADEVDIDARRTNALQHSKILGAGATQAVNEIVVAYRKHASPVFPCFAKWDQATQRFNVLKDGNPSTPTGAYITNTGTWHDA
;
A
#
# COMPACT_ATOMS: atom_id res chain seq x y z
N MET A 1 21.39 -20.91 -10.92
CA MET A 1 21.67 -22.12 -11.69
C MET A 1 22.21 -23.17 -10.70
N LEU A 2 21.33 -24.02 -10.15
CA LEU A 2 21.68 -25.09 -9.20
C LEU A 2 21.92 -26.38 -10.00
N LYS A 3 23.03 -26.45 -10.75
CA LYS A 3 23.31 -27.64 -11.58
C LYS A 3 23.90 -28.81 -10.79
N ASP A 4 24.35 -28.57 -9.57
CA ASP A 4 24.95 -29.59 -8.73
C ASP A 4 24.36 -29.54 -7.31
N VAL A 5 23.27 -30.27 -7.09
CA VAL A 5 22.68 -30.43 -5.74
C VAL A 5 23.62 -31.22 -4.82
N GLU A 6 24.57 -31.98 -5.39
CA GLU A 6 25.45 -32.84 -4.60
C GLU A 6 26.56 -32.08 -3.88
N SER A 7 27.02 -30.97 -4.44
CA SER A 7 28.03 -30.11 -3.83
C SER A 7 27.57 -29.40 -2.55
N PHE A 8 26.27 -29.43 -2.23
CA PHE A 8 25.74 -28.79 -1.03
C PHE A 8 25.77 -29.72 0.19
N HIS A 9 26.17 -29.17 1.34
CA HIS A 9 26.11 -29.84 2.64
C HIS A 9 24.68 -29.88 3.20
N PHE A 10 23.78 -30.58 2.51
CA PHE A 10 22.42 -30.85 2.94
C PHE A 10 22.22 -32.32 3.31
N THR A 11 21.20 -32.60 4.12
CA THR A 11 20.78 -33.97 4.41
C THR A 11 20.30 -34.68 3.14
N ALA A 12 20.36 -36.02 3.13
CA ALA A 12 19.94 -36.82 1.98
C ALA A 12 18.47 -36.53 1.58
N ASP A 13 17.57 -36.40 2.56
CA ASP A 13 16.17 -36.08 2.33
C ASP A 13 16.00 -34.71 1.65
N ARG A 14 16.75 -33.69 2.11
CA ARG A 14 16.72 -32.36 1.51
C ARG A 14 17.27 -32.36 0.09
N LYS A 15 18.31 -33.14 -0.19
CA LYS A 15 18.84 -33.31 -1.56
C LYS A 15 17.81 -34.00 -2.47
N ALA A 16 17.10 -35.02 -1.98
CA ALA A 16 16.06 -35.71 -2.74
C ALA A 16 14.85 -34.79 -3.04
N GLU A 17 14.47 -33.95 -2.09
CA GLU A 17 13.47 -32.90 -2.29
C GLU A 17 13.90 -31.90 -3.36
N LEU A 18 15.12 -31.37 -3.27
CA LEU A 18 15.66 -30.43 -4.26
C LEU A 18 15.75 -31.02 -5.67
N ARG A 19 16.02 -32.32 -5.81
CA ARG A 19 15.97 -32.99 -7.12
C ARG A 19 14.57 -33.04 -7.68
N ARG A 20 13.57 -33.47 -6.89
CA ARG A 20 12.17 -33.46 -7.33
C ARG A 20 11.74 -32.06 -7.75
N ASP A 21 12.15 -31.03 -7.02
CA ASP A 21 11.87 -29.64 -7.38
C ASP A 21 12.54 -29.24 -8.70
N LEU A 22 13.76 -29.72 -9.00
CA LEU A 22 14.44 -29.49 -10.28
C LEU A 22 13.78 -30.25 -11.42
N ASP A 23 13.46 -31.52 -11.23
CA ASP A 23 12.75 -32.35 -12.22
C ASP A 23 11.39 -31.73 -12.54
N ASP A 24 10.66 -31.26 -11.52
CA ASP A 24 9.39 -30.54 -11.67
C ASP A 24 9.53 -29.18 -12.36
N ARG A 25 10.72 -28.57 -12.32
CA ARG A 25 11.02 -27.32 -13.04
C ARG A 25 11.36 -27.57 -14.50
N GLU A 26 11.95 -28.72 -14.81
CA GLU A 26 12.35 -29.10 -16.18
C GLU A 26 11.28 -29.90 -16.92
N ASP A 27 10.26 -30.43 -16.22
CA ASP A 27 9.12 -31.10 -16.83
C ASP A 27 8.41 -30.16 -17.84
N PRO A 28 8.39 -30.51 -19.15
CA PRO A 28 7.85 -29.65 -20.19
C PRO A 28 6.33 -29.46 -20.07
N VAL A 29 5.60 -30.43 -19.52
CA VAL A 29 4.15 -30.33 -19.31
C VAL A 29 3.88 -29.34 -18.18
N LYS A 30 4.60 -29.46 -17.06
CA LYS A 30 4.47 -28.52 -15.93
C LYS A 30 4.91 -27.10 -16.34
N THR A 31 5.93 -26.99 -17.17
CA THR A 31 6.41 -25.69 -17.69
C THR A 31 5.34 -25.04 -18.57
N THR A 32 4.80 -25.77 -19.55
CA THR A 32 3.73 -25.29 -20.42
C THR A 32 2.49 -24.88 -19.61
N GLU A 33 2.13 -25.66 -18.59
CA GLU A 33 1.01 -25.36 -17.72
C GLU A 33 1.25 -24.09 -16.88
N ARG A 34 2.45 -23.91 -16.33
CA ARG A 34 2.83 -22.68 -15.61
C ARG A 34 2.78 -21.46 -16.51
N GLU A 35 3.24 -21.56 -17.75
CA GLU A 35 3.17 -20.48 -18.74
C GLU A 35 1.72 -20.13 -19.10
N ARG A 36 0.88 -21.15 -19.30
CA ARG A 36 -0.56 -20.96 -19.55
C ARG A 36 -1.22 -20.20 -18.39
N VAL A 37 -1.01 -20.68 -17.16
CA VAL A 37 -1.56 -20.05 -15.94
C VAL A 37 -1.01 -18.63 -15.75
N ALA A 38 0.27 -18.40 -16.01
CA ALA A 38 0.87 -17.07 -15.92
C ALA A 38 0.24 -16.10 -16.94
N ARG A 39 0.03 -16.54 -18.19
CA ARG A 39 -0.64 -15.75 -19.22
C ARG A 39 -2.08 -15.43 -18.84
N GLU A 40 -2.84 -16.41 -18.38
CA GLU A 40 -4.23 -16.21 -17.93
C GLU A 40 -4.33 -15.22 -16.77
N ARG A 41 -3.42 -15.30 -15.79
CA ARG A 41 -3.35 -14.33 -14.69
C ARG A 41 -2.99 -12.94 -15.20
N ALA A 42 -2.04 -12.81 -16.13
CA ALA A 42 -1.65 -11.53 -16.71
C ALA A 42 -2.79 -10.88 -17.52
N GLU A 43 -3.50 -11.66 -18.34
CA GLU A 43 -4.67 -11.19 -19.10
C GLU A 43 -5.80 -10.74 -18.17
N ALA A 44 -6.09 -11.52 -17.12
CA ALA A 44 -7.07 -11.15 -16.11
C ALA A 44 -6.68 -9.85 -15.39
N GLN A 45 -5.40 -9.70 -15.05
CA GLN A 45 -4.87 -8.51 -14.40
C GLN A 45 -4.98 -7.27 -15.30
N GLN A 46 -4.61 -7.37 -16.58
CA GLN A 46 -4.79 -6.30 -17.56
C GLN A 46 -6.25 -5.91 -17.76
N ALA A 47 -7.17 -6.88 -17.74
CA ALA A 47 -8.60 -6.62 -17.84
C ALA A 47 -9.11 -5.80 -16.63
N VAL A 48 -8.63 -6.10 -15.42
CA VAL A 48 -8.96 -5.34 -14.22
C VAL A 48 -8.41 -3.91 -14.31
N GLU A 49 -7.14 -3.73 -14.69
CA GLU A 49 -6.53 -2.40 -14.85
C GLU A 49 -7.28 -1.54 -15.87
N ARG A 50 -7.60 -2.12 -17.03
CA ARG A 50 -8.40 -1.44 -18.06
C ARG A 50 -9.76 -1.00 -17.50
N ARG A 51 -10.44 -1.87 -16.75
CA ARG A 51 -11.72 -1.56 -16.12
C ARG A 51 -11.59 -0.41 -15.13
N LEU A 52 -10.59 -0.43 -14.24
CA LEU A 52 -10.39 0.63 -13.25
C LEU A 52 -10.03 1.97 -13.89
N ARG A 53 -9.20 1.94 -14.94
CA ARG A 53 -8.91 3.13 -15.74
C ARG A 53 -10.19 3.71 -16.35
N LEU A 54 -11.05 2.88 -16.95
CA LEU A 54 -12.32 3.34 -17.50
C LEU A 54 -13.26 3.90 -16.43
N GLN A 55 -13.31 3.28 -15.24
CA GLN A 55 -14.07 3.81 -14.10
C GLN A 55 -13.53 5.18 -13.65
N GLY A 56 -12.21 5.34 -13.56
CA GLY A 56 -11.58 6.63 -13.27
C GLY A 56 -11.87 7.70 -14.31
N LEU A 57 -11.82 7.37 -15.61
CA LEU A 57 -12.19 8.31 -16.68
C LEU A 57 -13.68 8.68 -16.64
N ALA A 58 -14.55 7.72 -16.35
CA ALA A 58 -15.98 7.98 -16.21
C ALA A 58 -16.27 8.89 -15.00
N ALA A 59 -15.60 8.66 -13.86
CA ALA A 59 -15.73 9.47 -12.66
C ALA A 59 -15.13 10.88 -12.83
N LEU A 60 -14.06 11.02 -13.61
CA LEU A 60 -13.50 12.32 -14.00
C LEU A 60 -14.49 13.11 -14.87
N GLY A 61 -15.31 12.43 -15.67
CA GLY A 61 -16.21 13.05 -16.64
C GLY A 61 -15.47 13.63 -17.85
N GLY A 62 -16.23 14.17 -18.80
CA GLY A 62 -15.72 14.71 -20.07
C GLY A 62 -15.27 13.63 -21.08
N ASP A 63 -14.94 14.10 -22.29
CA ASP A 63 -14.57 13.27 -23.44
C ASP A 63 -13.08 13.42 -23.80
N GLY A 64 -12.59 12.53 -24.67
CA GLY A 64 -11.21 12.55 -25.18
C GLY A 64 -10.23 11.69 -24.40
N ALA A 65 -9.04 11.48 -24.98
CA ALA A 65 -7.99 10.60 -24.47
C ALA A 65 -6.69 11.34 -24.09
N THR A 66 -6.67 12.67 -24.28
CA THR A 66 -5.51 13.52 -23.99
C THR A 66 -5.74 14.34 -22.72
N TRP A 67 -4.66 14.78 -22.09
CA TRP A 67 -4.72 15.71 -20.97
C TRP A 67 -5.45 17.01 -21.34
N THR A 68 -5.08 17.60 -22.47
CA THR A 68 -5.64 18.87 -22.95
C THR A 68 -7.15 18.79 -23.14
N ALA A 69 -7.68 17.67 -23.66
CA ALA A 69 -9.12 17.48 -23.84
C ALA A 69 -9.90 17.40 -22.51
N ARG A 70 -9.23 17.06 -21.41
CA ARG A 70 -9.84 16.87 -20.07
C ARG A 70 -9.37 17.88 -19.04
N ARG A 71 -8.65 18.93 -19.43
CA ARG A 71 -7.97 19.85 -18.50
C ARG A 71 -8.91 20.44 -17.47
N GLU A 72 -10.07 20.92 -17.90
CA GLU A 72 -11.08 21.53 -17.01
C GLU A 72 -11.56 20.52 -15.96
N GLN A 73 -11.86 19.28 -16.36
CA GLN A 73 -12.29 18.23 -15.43
C GLN A 73 -11.18 17.84 -14.45
N ILE A 74 -9.93 17.83 -14.90
CA ILE A 74 -8.76 17.55 -14.04
C ILE A 74 -8.62 18.62 -12.96
N GLU A 75 -8.75 19.90 -13.35
CA GLU A 75 -8.66 21.04 -12.43
C GLU A 75 -9.82 21.04 -11.42
N GLU A 76 -11.05 20.79 -11.90
CA GLU A 76 -12.24 20.66 -11.05
C GLU A 76 -12.11 19.50 -10.06
N TRP A 77 -11.70 18.31 -10.54
CA TRP A 77 -11.46 17.16 -9.69
C TRP A 77 -10.42 17.46 -8.61
N TRP A 78 -9.29 18.07 -8.97
CA TRP A 78 -8.24 18.40 -8.00
C TRP A 78 -8.72 19.39 -6.95
N ALA A 79 -9.46 20.43 -7.34
CA ALA A 79 -10.06 21.37 -6.42
C ALA A 79 -11.04 20.66 -5.46
N GLY A 80 -11.86 19.74 -5.98
CA GLY A 80 -12.77 18.91 -5.20
C GLY A 80 -12.05 18.03 -4.19
N VAL A 81 -10.95 17.36 -4.58
CA VAL A 81 -10.12 16.56 -3.66
C VAL A 81 -9.59 17.43 -2.52
N LYS A 82 -9.01 18.60 -2.80
CA LYS A 82 -8.45 19.47 -1.75
C LYS A 82 -9.53 20.05 -0.83
N ALA A 83 -10.72 20.34 -1.36
CA ALA A 83 -11.86 20.77 -0.55
C ALA A 83 -12.34 19.63 0.38
N ALA A 84 -12.45 18.41 -0.13
CA ALA A 84 -12.80 17.23 0.66
C ALA A 84 -11.74 16.96 1.75
N GLU A 85 -10.44 17.04 1.39
CA GLU A 85 -9.36 16.90 2.36
C GLU A 85 -9.44 17.94 3.48
N ALA A 86 -9.83 19.19 3.18
CA ALA A 86 -9.94 20.25 4.18
C ALA A 86 -11.09 19.98 5.17
N GLY A 87 -12.17 19.36 4.70
CA GLY A 87 -13.33 18.96 5.52
C GLY A 87 -13.21 17.58 6.18
N GLU A 88 -12.12 16.84 5.94
CA GLU A 88 -11.95 15.49 6.45
C GLU A 88 -11.83 15.48 7.99
N THR A 89 -12.57 14.56 8.62
CA THR A 89 -12.56 14.34 10.07
C THR A 89 -12.05 12.94 10.40
N TRP A 90 -11.65 12.73 11.66
CA TRP A 90 -11.29 11.40 12.14
C TRP A 90 -12.42 10.38 11.91
N ALA A 91 -13.62 10.70 12.39
CA ALA A 91 -14.77 9.81 12.31
C ALA A 91 -15.15 9.47 10.86
N GLY A 92 -15.11 10.48 9.96
CA GLY A 92 -15.38 10.28 8.54
C GLY A 92 -14.37 9.35 7.86
N ALA A 93 -13.07 9.58 8.09
CA ALA A 93 -12.02 8.74 7.52
C ALA A 93 -12.03 7.31 8.08
N TYR A 94 -12.25 7.15 9.39
CA TYR A 94 -12.29 5.84 10.04
C TYR A 94 -13.52 5.02 9.62
N ALA A 95 -14.72 5.61 9.64
CA ALA A 95 -15.95 4.93 9.23
C ALA A 95 -15.96 4.54 7.74
N ALA A 96 -15.25 5.32 6.90
CA ALA A 96 -15.10 5.02 5.48
C ALA A 96 -13.98 4.00 5.18
N ASN A 97 -13.33 3.42 6.20
CA ASN A 97 -12.16 2.54 6.05
C ASN A 97 -11.03 3.18 5.21
N ARG A 98 -10.85 4.49 5.36
CA ARG A 98 -9.81 5.26 4.68
C ARG A 98 -8.70 5.68 5.62
N LEU A 99 -8.63 5.19 6.85
CA LEU A 99 -7.57 5.57 7.76
C LEU A 99 -6.39 4.60 7.64
N SER A 100 -5.21 5.14 7.37
CA SER A 100 -3.94 4.40 7.47
C SER A 100 -3.22 4.76 8.76
N ALA A 101 -2.48 3.80 9.30
CA ALA A 101 -1.73 3.94 10.53
C ALA A 101 -0.32 3.38 10.37
N ARG A 102 0.69 4.15 10.77
CA ARG A 102 2.09 3.72 10.78
C ARG A 102 2.73 4.05 12.11
N GLN A 103 3.40 3.07 12.70
CA GLN A 103 4.29 3.32 13.82
C GLN A 103 5.63 3.89 13.29
N ILE A 104 6.04 5.04 13.82
CA ILE A 104 7.33 5.66 13.56
C ILE A 104 8.21 5.49 14.80
N GLY A 105 9.41 4.95 14.60
CA GLY A 105 10.42 4.89 15.66
C GLY A 105 11.01 6.29 15.93
N ALA A 106 11.78 6.43 17.01
CA ALA A 106 12.46 7.69 17.38
C ALA A 106 13.49 8.19 16.32
N ASN A 107 13.76 7.41 15.27
CA ASN A 107 14.72 7.77 14.22
C ASN A 107 14.10 8.74 13.20
N HIS A 108 14.72 9.92 13.09
CA HIS A 108 14.36 11.06 12.23
C HIS A 108 14.30 10.78 10.70
N LYS A 109 14.56 9.54 10.24
CA LYS A 109 14.53 9.17 8.83
C LYS A 109 13.15 9.38 8.18
N ASP A 110 12.09 9.37 8.97
CA ASP A 110 10.71 9.59 8.52
C ASP A 110 10.31 11.07 8.40
N ALA A 111 11.12 12.01 8.92
CA ALA A 111 10.83 13.46 8.88
C ALA A 111 11.12 14.14 7.51
N LEU A 112 11.79 13.44 6.59
CA LEU A 112 12.26 14.00 5.31
C LEU A 112 11.34 13.73 4.10
N GLY A 113 10.17 13.14 4.32
CA GLY A 113 9.02 13.27 3.40
C GLY A 113 9.17 12.75 1.96
N LEU A 114 10.08 11.83 1.65
CA LEU A 114 10.33 11.42 0.26
C LEU A 114 10.42 9.91 -0.02
N HIS A 115 9.98 9.04 0.88
CA HIS A 115 9.91 7.59 0.62
C HIS A 115 8.49 7.05 0.65
N ASP A 116 8.29 5.98 -0.12
CA ASP A 116 7.14 5.08 -0.01
C ASP A 116 7.26 4.33 1.33
N LEU A 117 6.23 4.42 2.18
CA LEU A 117 6.22 3.95 3.57
C LEU A 117 5.32 2.72 3.70
N SER A 118 5.72 1.73 4.50
CA SER A 118 4.78 0.72 5.00
C SER A 118 3.83 1.33 6.03
N ALA A 119 2.55 0.99 5.91
CA ALA A 119 1.50 1.32 6.87
C ALA A 119 0.46 0.20 6.92
N SER A 120 -0.41 0.26 7.91
CA SER A 120 -1.59 -0.60 8.04
C SER A 120 -2.83 0.19 7.61
N LEU A 121 -3.65 -0.35 6.72
CA LEU A 121 -4.97 0.20 6.40
C LEU A 121 -5.97 -0.31 7.44
N LEU A 122 -6.59 0.61 8.17
CA LEU A 122 -7.51 0.27 9.24
C LEU A 122 -8.88 -0.12 8.69
N ASP A 123 -9.39 -1.20 9.27
CA ASP A 123 -10.74 -1.72 9.08
C ASP A 123 -11.57 -1.35 10.32
N GLY A 124 -12.50 -0.44 10.16
CA GLY A 124 -13.40 0.01 11.22
C GLY A 124 -14.36 -1.07 11.72
N SER A 125 -14.46 -2.21 11.02
CA SER A 125 -15.23 -3.38 11.48
C SER A 125 -14.47 -4.27 12.47
N LYS A 126 -13.14 -4.13 12.54
CA LYS A 126 -12.32 -4.86 13.52
C LYS A 126 -12.49 -4.24 14.92
N PRO A 127 -12.43 -5.06 15.99
CA PRO A 127 -12.77 -4.60 17.34
C PRO A 127 -11.78 -3.57 17.90
N THR A 128 -10.51 -3.66 17.51
CA THR A 128 -9.48 -2.76 18.03
C THR A 128 -8.57 -2.20 16.93
N VAL A 129 -8.08 -0.98 17.14
CA VAL A 129 -7.07 -0.33 16.30
C VAL A 129 -5.71 -0.94 16.56
N LEU A 130 -5.35 -1.20 17.83
CA LEU A 130 -4.01 -1.69 18.20
C LEU A 130 -3.66 -3.03 17.56
N GLU A 131 -4.60 -3.98 17.47
CA GLU A 131 -4.38 -5.30 16.86
C GLU A 131 -4.17 -5.24 15.33
N GLN A 132 -4.51 -4.10 14.71
CA GLN A 132 -4.32 -3.88 13.28
C GLN A 132 -2.95 -3.28 12.95
N LEU A 133 -2.19 -2.85 13.97
CA LEU A 133 -0.87 -2.23 13.79
C LEU A 133 0.23 -3.29 13.84
N LYS A 134 1.31 -3.10 13.08
CA LYS A 134 2.57 -3.80 13.35
C LYS A 134 3.07 -3.36 14.74
N HIS A 135 3.44 -4.30 15.61
CA HIS A 135 3.87 -4.00 16.97
C HIS A 135 5.34 -3.55 17.04
N TYR A 136 5.55 -2.29 17.38
CA TYR A 136 6.82 -1.72 17.79
C TYR A 136 6.67 -1.14 19.20
N GLY A 137 7.60 -1.48 20.10
CA GLY A 137 7.62 -0.96 21.46
C GLY A 137 7.88 0.54 21.48
N ASP A 138 7.11 1.26 22.31
CA ASP A 138 7.26 2.70 22.55
C ASP A 138 7.26 3.59 21.27
N ALA A 139 6.41 3.27 20.31
CA ALA A 139 6.31 4.01 19.06
C ALA A 139 5.22 5.10 19.07
N ILE A 140 5.46 6.16 18.29
CA ILE A 140 4.41 7.12 17.91
C ILE A 140 3.68 6.55 16.71
N VAL A 141 2.35 6.64 16.71
CA VAL A 141 1.51 6.25 15.58
C VAL A 141 1.12 7.49 14.80
N VAL A 142 1.36 7.48 13.49
CA VAL A 142 0.86 8.46 12.55
C VAL A 142 -0.38 7.91 11.89
N PHE A 143 -1.52 8.57 12.12
CA PHE A 143 -2.77 8.31 11.44
C PHE A 143 -2.97 9.31 10.31
N MET A 144 -3.33 8.80 9.14
CA MET A 144 -3.49 9.59 7.94
C MET A 144 -4.58 9.02 7.04
N PRO A 145 -5.53 9.82 6.54
CA PRO A 145 -6.48 9.36 5.55
C PRO A 145 -5.78 9.02 4.23
N VAL A 146 -6.26 7.97 3.58
CA VAL A 146 -5.98 7.67 2.18
C VAL A 146 -7.13 8.23 1.31
N PRO A 147 -6.88 8.47 0.01
CA PRO A 147 -7.93 8.90 -0.90
C PRO A 147 -9.09 7.92 -0.95
N SER A 148 -10.26 8.41 -1.38
CA SER A 148 -11.33 7.51 -1.82
C SER A 148 -10.83 6.63 -2.96
N GLU A 149 -11.41 5.44 -3.13
CA GLU A 149 -11.06 4.57 -4.25
C GLU A 149 -11.35 5.25 -5.59
N THR A 150 -12.45 6.02 -5.66
CA THR A 150 -12.80 6.83 -6.83
C THR A 150 -11.68 7.84 -7.15
N ASP A 151 -11.20 8.59 -6.17
CA ASP A 151 -10.11 9.56 -6.39
C ASP A 151 -8.79 8.88 -6.78
N ALA A 152 -8.50 7.72 -6.19
CA ALA A 152 -7.33 6.94 -6.58
C ALA A 152 -7.43 6.47 -8.04
N GLN A 153 -8.61 6.04 -8.49
CA GLN A 153 -8.89 5.62 -9.86
C GLN A 153 -8.85 6.79 -10.84
N VAL A 154 -9.44 7.94 -10.48
CA VAL A 154 -9.38 9.17 -11.28
C VAL A 154 -7.92 9.60 -11.44
N PHE A 155 -7.16 9.65 -10.35
CA PHE A 155 -5.75 10.01 -10.42
C PHE A 155 -4.93 9.05 -11.29
N HIS A 156 -5.18 7.74 -11.16
CA HIS A 156 -4.57 6.73 -12.03
C HIS A 156 -4.92 6.99 -13.50
N ALA A 157 -6.20 7.20 -13.82
CA ALA A 157 -6.66 7.49 -15.17
C ALA A 157 -5.98 8.74 -15.75
N ILE A 158 -5.94 9.85 -15.00
CA ILE A 158 -5.27 11.10 -15.37
C ILE A 158 -3.80 10.84 -15.70
N SER A 159 -3.11 10.04 -14.88
CA SER A 159 -1.69 9.71 -15.08
C SER A 159 -1.39 8.85 -16.32
N THR A 160 -2.44 8.33 -16.98
CA THR A 160 -2.35 7.49 -18.19
C THR A 160 -2.92 8.17 -19.44
N LEU A 161 -3.34 9.43 -19.33
CA LEU A 161 -3.76 10.22 -20.48
C LEU A 161 -2.58 10.47 -21.43
N ALA A 162 -2.89 10.60 -22.72
CA ALA A 162 -1.88 11.03 -23.69
C ALA A 162 -1.48 12.48 -23.43
N GLU A 163 -0.21 12.79 -23.65
CA GLU A 163 0.37 14.15 -23.53
C GLU A 163 0.11 14.79 -22.15
N PRO A 164 0.47 14.14 -21.03
CA PRO A 164 0.22 14.71 -19.71
C PRO A 164 0.98 16.03 -19.52
N ASP A 165 0.35 16.99 -18.85
CA ASP A 165 1.05 18.15 -18.29
C ASP A 165 1.90 17.68 -17.10
N GLU A 166 3.12 17.23 -17.39
CA GLU A 166 4.03 16.64 -16.40
C GLU A 166 4.32 17.55 -15.20
N PRO A 167 4.54 18.88 -15.35
CA PRO A 167 4.63 19.78 -14.21
C PRO A 167 3.41 19.74 -13.29
N VAL A 168 2.21 19.83 -13.84
CA VAL A 168 0.96 19.81 -13.06
C VAL A 168 0.75 18.45 -12.41
N LEU A 169 0.90 17.36 -13.16
CA LEU A 169 0.78 15.99 -12.65
C LEU A 169 1.80 15.70 -11.53
N ARG A 170 3.03 16.21 -11.65
CA ARG A 170 4.03 16.14 -10.59
C ARG A 170 3.59 16.92 -9.36
N GLY A 171 3.00 18.10 -9.54
CA GLY A 171 2.36 18.87 -8.48
C GLY A 171 1.34 18.05 -7.71
N TYR A 172 0.43 17.36 -8.40
CA TYR A 172 -0.54 16.47 -7.77
C TYR A 172 0.13 15.30 -7.04
N ARG A 173 1.09 14.60 -7.67
CA ARG A 173 1.88 13.52 -7.03
C ARG A 173 2.58 13.98 -5.74
N ASN A 174 2.96 15.25 -5.66
CA ASN A 174 3.65 15.82 -4.51
C ASN A 174 2.69 16.28 -3.41
N ASN A 175 1.40 16.42 -3.69
CA ASN A 175 0.43 16.95 -2.74
C ASN A 175 -0.70 15.97 -2.39
N LEU A 176 -0.79 14.84 -3.08
CA LEU A 176 -1.76 13.79 -2.82
C LEU A 176 -1.14 12.63 -2.02
N THR A 177 -1.67 12.38 -0.83
CA THR A 177 -1.41 11.11 -0.13
C THR A 177 -1.96 9.98 -1.00
N ARG A 178 -1.20 8.92 -1.24
CA ARG A 178 -1.65 7.83 -2.12
C ARG A 178 -1.16 6.47 -1.67
N VAL A 179 -2.00 5.46 -1.86
CA VAL A 179 -1.62 4.06 -1.76
C VAL A 179 -0.94 3.64 -3.07
N ARG A 180 0.22 3.02 -2.96
CA ARG A 180 1.06 2.57 -4.08
C ARG A 180 0.91 1.08 -4.31
N LEU A 181 0.82 0.33 -3.22
CA LEU A 181 0.66 -1.12 -3.18
C LEU A 181 -0.25 -1.45 -2.00
N ALA A 182 -1.11 -2.46 -2.16
CA ALA A 182 -1.98 -2.93 -1.10
C ALA A 182 -2.08 -4.46 -1.12
N GLN A 183 -1.93 -5.09 0.04
CA GLN A 183 -2.09 -6.52 0.23
C GLN A 183 -2.71 -6.82 1.60
N GLY A 184 -3.59 -7.81 1.67
CA GLY A 184 -4.20 -8.26 2.93
C GLY A 184 -3.27 -9.08 3.84
N SER A 185 -1.98 -9.14 3.54
CA SER A 185 -0.94 -9.85 4.27
C SER A 185 0.38 -9.08 4.20
N ASP A 186 1.33 -9.44 5.06
CA ASP A 186 2.66 -8.82 5.04
C ASP A 186 3.29 -8.94 3.63
N MET A 187 3.63 -7.80 3.04
CA MET A 187 4.32 -7.76 1.75
C MET A 187 5.80 -8.11 1.87
N HIS A 188 6.32 -8.09 3.11
CA HIS A 188 7.72 -8.17 3.48
C HIS A 188 8.55 -7.04 2.85
N THR A 189 9.73 -6.78 3.42
CA THR A 189 10.78 -6.01 2.74
C THR A 189 11.91 -6.93 2.41
N ILE A 190 12.37 -6.93 1.17
CA ILE A 190 13.72 -7.38 0.87
C ILE A 190 14.50 -6.21 0.25
N PHE A 191 15.77 -6.10 0.62
CA PHE A 191 16.68 -5.18 -0.03
C PHE A 191 16.85 -5.66 -1.49
N VAL A 192 16.57 -4.78 -2.44
CA VAL A 192 16.76 -5.07 -3.86
C VAL A 192 18.03 -4.36 -4.28
N ASP A 193 19.01 -5.15 -4.72
CA ASP A 193 20.11 -4.59 -5.49
C ASP A 193 19.62 -4.42 -6.93
N ASP A 194 19.34 -3.16 -7.32
CA ASP A 194 18.90 -2.80 -8.66
C ASP A 194 20.06 -2.44 -9.60
N GLY A 195 21.31 -2.72 -9.19
CA GLY A 195 22.51 -2.45 -9.97
C GLY A 195 22.85 -3.56 -10.98
N ALA A 196 22.34 -3.47 -12.20
CA ALA A 196 23.05 -4.05 -13.35
C ALA A 196 24.16 -3.07 -13.78
N GLY A 197 25.29 -3.05 -13.07
CA GLY A 197 26.37 -2.08 -13.31
C GLY A 197 27.43 -2.03 -12.20
N PRO A 198 28.41 -1.10 -12.26
CA PRO A 198 29.34 -0.85 -11.15
C PRO A 198 28.56 -0.57 -9.86
N PRO A 199 29.14 -0.83 -8.68
CA PRO A 199 28.42 -0.82 -7.39
C PRO A 199 27.63 0.47 -7.21
N ALA A 200 26.33 0.38 -7.47
CA ALA A 200 25.36 1.41 -7.16
C ALA A 200 24.91 1.21 -5.72
N PRO A 201 24.50 2.26 -5.01
CA PRO A 201 23.88 2.10 -3.71
C PRO A 201 22.60 1.27 -3.86
N VAL A 202 22.55 0.10 -3.20
CA VAL A 202 21.38 -0.79 -3.11
C VAL A 202 20.14 0.02 -2.74
N ARG A 203 19.13 0.05 -3.61
CA ARG A 203 17.88 0.77 -3.36
C ARG A 203 16.83 -0.16 -2.78
N ALA A 204 16.53 0.00 -1.49
CA ALA A 204 15.38 -0.66 -0.89
C ALA A 204 14.07 -0.08 -1.44
N ARG A 205 13.21 -0.92 -2.03
CA ARG A 205 11.83 -0.56 -2.38
C ARG A 205 10.86 -1.48 -1.67
N TYR A 206 10.10 -0.92 -0.73
CA TYR A 206 9.13 -1.69 0.05
C TYR A 206 8.03 -2.26 -0.85
N GLY A 207 7.68 -3.54 -0.66
CA GLY A 207 6.53 -4.18 -1.30
C GLY A 207 6.63 -4.43 -2.81
N ILE A 208 7.68 -3.97 -3.51
CA ILE A 208 7.94 -4.33 -4.93
C ILE A 208 8.59 -5.72 -5.03
N THR A 209 9.19 -6.16 -3.94
CA THR A 209 9.74 -7.49 -3.76
C THR A 209 9.27 -8.02 -2.41
N GLY A 210 9.39 -9.33 -2.20
CA GLY A 210 8.97 -9.98 -0.97
C GLY A 210 8.12 -11.19 -1.24
N ARG A 211 7.24 -11.50 -0.29
CA ARG A 211 6.45 -12.73 -0.31
C ARG A 211 4.97 -12.42 -0.45
N VAL A 212 4.26 -13.35 -1.06
CA VAL A 212 2.81 -13.33 -1.18
C VAL A 212 2.25 -14.67 -0.71
N GLN A 213 1.19 -14.60 0.06
CA GLN A 213 0.35 -15.75 0.36
C GLN A 213 -0.89 -15.66 -0.53
N ARG A 214 -0.96 -16.50 -1.57
CA ARG A 214 -2.03 -16.46 -2.59
C ARG A 214 -3.38 -16.97 -2.09
N ALA A 215 -3.38 -17.79 -1.05
CA ALA A 215 -4.58 -18.29 -0.39
C ALA A 215 -4.31 -18.51 1.11
N LYS A 216 -5.35 -18.45 1.96
CA LYS A 216 -5.23 -18.66 3.40
C LYS A 216 -4.56 -19.99 3.73
N GLY A 217 -3.47 -19.92 4.49
CA GLY A 217 -2.70 -21.10 4.89
C GLY A 217 -1.80 -21.69 3.80
N ALA A 218 -1.81 -21.12 2.59
CA ALA A 218 -0.86 -21.51 1.55
C ALA A 218 0.56 -21.04 1.92
N PRO A 219 1.61 -21.75 1.48
CA PRO A 219 2.98 -21.29 1.63
C PRO A 219 3.17 -19.90 1.01
N GLU A 220 3.93 -19.08 1.70
CA GLU A 220 4.42 -17.83 1.13
C GLU A 220 5.40 -18.12 -0.01
N VAL A 221 5.13 -17.54 -1.18
CA VAL A 221 6.01 -17.61 -2.35
C VAL A 221 6.55 -16.23 -2.68
N LEU A 222 7.66 -16.16 -3.43
CA LEU A 222 8.16 -14.88 -3.93
C LEU A 222 7.12 -14.27 -4.88
N ALA A 223 6.84 -12.99 -4.70
CA ALA A 223 5.92 -12.26 -5.57
C ALA A 223 6.49 -12.17 -6.99
N ASP A 224 5.70 -12.59 -7.99
CA ASP A 224 5.98 -12.37 -9.40
C ASP A 224 5.44 -11.01 -9.89
N GLU A 225 5.70 -10.63 -11.14
CA GLU A 225 5.21 -9.35 -11.69
C GLU A 225 3.69 -9.23 -11.62
N VAL A 226 2.96 -10.33 -11.83
CA VAL A 226 1.50 -10.35 -11.75
C VAL A 226 1.02 -10.10 -10.32
N ASP A 227 1.72 -10.65 -9.31
CA ASP A 227 1.44 -10.36 -7.90
C ASP A 227 1.69 -8.88 -7.58
N ILE A 228 2.73 -8.26 -8.16
CA ILE A 228 3.01 -6.82 -7.99
C ILE A 228 1.96 -5.95 -8.68
N ASP A 229 1.50 -6.30 -9.87
CA ASP A 229 0.44 -5.59 -10.56
C ASP A 229 -0.90 -5.72 -9.82
N ALA A 230 -1.19 -6.90 -9.27
CA ALA A 230 -2.33 -7.09 -8.40
C ALA A 230 -2.25 -6.18 -7.16
N ARG A 231 -1.07 -6.02 -6.52
CA ARG A 231 -0.88 -5.06 -5.41
C ARG A 231 -1.16 -3.62 -5.83
N ARG A 232 -0.70 -3.20 -7.02
CA ARG A 232 -0.96 -1.85 -7.57
C ARG A 232 -2.45 -1.62 -7.82
N THR A 233 -3.12 -2.62 -8.38
CA THR A 233 -4.55 -2.59 -8.64
C THR A 233 -5.38 -2.58 -7.36
N ASN A 234 -4.98 -3.37 -6.36
CA ASN A 234 -5.58 -3.34 -5.04
C ASN A 234 -5.39 -1.98 -4.37
N ALA A 235 -4.32 -1.24 -4.64
CA ALA A 235 -4.16 0.12 -4.12
C ALA A 235 -5.22 1.11 -4.64
N LEU A 236 -5.78 0.84 -5.83
CA LEU A 236 -6.89 1.61 -6.42
C LEU A 236 -8.27 1.17 -5.90
N GLN A 237 -8.33 0.01 -5.23
CA GLN A 237 -9.54 -0.59 -4.66
C GLN A 237 -9.20 -1.17 -3.28
N HIS A 238 -8.65 -0.35 -2.40
CA HIS A 238 -8.02 -0.79 -1.17
C HIS A 238 -9.00 -1.42 -0.17
N SER A 239 -10.31 -1.21 -0.31
CA SER A 239 -11.34 -1.96 0.42
C SER A 239 -11.28 -3.46 0.16
N LYS A 240 -10.78 -3.91 -1.00
CA LYS A 240 -10.64 -5.34 -1.31
C LYS A 240 -9.67 -6.08 -0.40
N ILE A 241 -8.73 -5.35 0.22
CA ILE A 241 -7.79 -5.94 1.16
C ILE A 241 -8.32 -5.91 2.60
N LEU A 242 -9.53 -5.40 2.82
CA LEU A 242 -10.26 -5.40 4.08
C LEU A 242 -11.30 -6.55 4.05
N GLY A 243 -11.47 -7.32 5.12
CA GLY A 243 -12.51 -8.36 5.23
C GLY A 243 -12.07 -9.82 5.00
N ALA A 244 -13.02 -10.71 4.64
CA ALA A 244 -12.95 -12.19 4.74
C ALA A 244 -11.82 -12.90 3.96
N GLY A 245 -11.10 -12.17 3.10
CA GLY A 245 -9.88 -12.65 2.42
C GLY A 245 -8.57 -12.18 3.07
N ALA A 246 -8.61 -11.22 3.99
CA ALA A 246 -7.47 -10.80 4.79
C ALA A 246 -7.20 -11.89 5.83
N THR A 247 -6.20 -12.71 5.56
CA THR A 247 -5.83 -13.83 6.41
C THR A 247 -5.01 -13.38 7.62
N GLN A 248 -4.58 -12.12 7.62
CA GLN A 248 -3.67 -11.55 8.59
C GLN A 248 -4.31 -10.41 9.36
N ALA A 249 -3.82 -10.21 10.59
CA ALA A 249 -4.29 -9.16 11.48
C ALA A 249 -4.07 -7.75 10.88
N VAL A 250 -2.99 -7.59 10.11
CA VAL A 250 -2.53 -6.34 9.52
C VAL A 250 -2.82 -6.30 8.02
N ASN A 251 -3.58 -5.28 7.58
CA ASN A 251 -3.82 -5.01 6.17
C ASN A 251 -2.69 -4.10 5.66
N GLU A 252 -1.67 -4.66 5.02
CA GLU A 252 -0.49 -3.88 4.70
C GLU A 252 -0.64 -3.07 3.40
N ILE A 253 -0.20 -1.81 3.48
CA ILE A 253 -0.12 -0.92 2.34
C ILE A 253 1.27 -0.29 2.25
N VAL A 254 1.65 0.07 1.02
CA VAL A 254 2.70 1.04 0.77
C VAL A 254 2.06 2.36 0.44
N VAL A 255 2.37 3.40 1.20
CA VAL A 255 1.73 4.71 1.12
C VAL A 255 2.78 5.81 0.99
N ALA A 256 2.50 6.80 0.14
CA ALA A 256 3.26 8.03 0.08
C ALA A 256 2.47 9.11 0.83
N TYR A 257 2.79 9.35 2.11
CA TYR A 257 2.16 10.42 2.88
C TYR A 257 2.58 11.79 2.36
N ARG A 258 1.60 12.69 2.22
CA ARG A 258 1.78 14.10 1.87
C ARG A 258 1.04 14.98 2.86
N LYS A 259 1.24 16.30 2.79
CA LYS A 259 0.53 17.23 3.66
C LYS A 259 -0.98 17.18 3.35
N HIS A 260 -1.79 16.84 4.35
CA HIS A 260 -3.24 16.90 4.27
C HIS A 260 -3.74 18.34 4.47
N ALA A 261 -4.87 18.70 3.88
CA ALA A 261 -5.47 20.02 4.12
C ALA A 261 -6.24 20.11 5.45
N SER A 262 -6.78 18.99 5.96
CA SER A 262 -7.49 18.93 7.25
C SER A 262 -6.58 19.37 8.42
N PRO A 263 -7.10 20.12 9.41
CA PRO A 263 -6.37 20.43 10.64
C PRO A 263 -6.20 19.21 11.56
N VAL A 264 -6.91 18.11 11.31
CA VAL A 264 -6.82 16.88 12.10
C VAL A 264 -5.62 16.03 11.67
N PHE A 265 -5.18 16.16 10.42
CA PHE A 265 -4.21 15.24 9.82
C PHE A 265 -2.93 15.94 9.33
N PRO A 266 -1.76 15.32 9.50
CA PRO A 266 -1.52 14.02 10.13
C PRO A 266 -1.81 14.04 11.64
N CYS A 267 -2.41 12.96 12.15
CA CYS A 267 -2.68 12.81 13.59
C CYS A 267 -1.59 11.95 14.22
N PHE A 268 -0.77 12.55 15.07
CA PHE A 268 0.24 11.84 15.85
C PHE A 268 -0.35 11.42 17.19
N ALA A 269 -0.20 10.15 17.57
CA ALA A 269 -0.68 9.67 18.85
C ALA A 269 0.24 8.61 19.46
N LYS A 270 0.22 8.47 20.78
CA LYS A 270 0.98 7.45 21.50
C LYS A 270 0.03 6.53 22.27
N TRP A 271 0.25 5.22 22.15
CA TRP A 271 -0.50 4.24 22.92
C TRP A 271 -0.17 4.37 24.41
N ASP A 272 -1.20 4.45 25.24
CA ASP A 272 -1.10 4.43 26.70
C ASP A 272 -1.69 3.12 27.22
N GLN A 273 -0.79 2.28 27.74
CA GLN A 273 -1.16 0.97 28.25
C GLN A 273 -2.07 1.04 29.48
N ALA A 274 -1.96 2.07 30.32
CA ALA A 274 -2.77 2.16 31.53
C ALA A 274 -4.22 2.50 31.21
N THR A 275 -4.44 3.39 30.24
CA THR A 275 -5.78 3.86 29.85
C THR A 275 -6.35 3.18 28.60
N GLN A 276 -5.57 2.29 27.97
CA GLN A 276 -5.94 1.54 26.76
C GLN A 276 -6.46 2.44 25.62
N ARG A 277 -5.76 3.55 25.38
CA ARG A 277 -6.11 4.54 24.34
C ARG A 277 -4.87 5.15 23.69
N PHE A 278 -5.06 5.81 22.56
CA PHE A 278 -4.01 6.62 21.92
C PHE A 278 -4.17 8.08 22.35
N ASN A 279 -3.22 8.62 23.10
CA ASN A 279 -3.20 10.04 23.47
C ASN A 279 -2.67 10.85 22.28
N VAL A 280 -3.45 11.84 21.81
CA VAL A 280 -3.09 12.67 20.65
C VAL A 280 -2.03 13.69 21.05
N LEU A 281 -1.02 13.84 20.21
CA LEU A 281 0.17 14.65 20.42
C LEU A 281 0.11 15.92 19.57
N LYS A 282 0.77 16.99 20.03
CA LYS A 282 0.91 18.22 19.25
C LYS A 282 1.77 17.99 18.02
N ASP A 283 1.34 18.52 16.88
CA ASP A 283 2.15 18.50 15.66
C ASP A 283 3.51 19.18 15.88
N GLY A 284 4.56 18.60 15.32
CA GLY A 284 5.95 19.02 15.52
C GLY A 284 6.55 18.75 16.91
N ASN A 285 5.75 18.33 17.91
CA ASN A 285 6.25 17.96 19.23
C ASN A 285 5.58 16.69 19.76
N PRO A 286 6.10 15.50 19.41
CA PRO A 286 5.50 14.22 19.79
C PRO A 286 5.62 13.89 21.30
N SER A 287 6.20 14.77 22.11
CA SER A 287 6.27 14.59 23.57
C SER A 287 5.12 15.27 24.31
N THR A 288 4.33 16.13 23.65
CA THR A 288 3.32 16.96 24.31
C THR A 288 1.90 16.52 23.92
N PRO A 289 1.11 15.96 24.84
CA PRO A 289 -0.30 15.67 24.60
C PRO A 289 -1.12 16.94 24.32
N THR A 290 -2.17 16.79 23.54
CA THR A 290 -3.16 17.85 23.27
C THR A 290 -4.31 17.86 24.28
N GLY A 291 -4.54 16.73 24.97
CA GLY A 291 -5.73 16.45 25.78
C GLY A 291 -6.71 15.53 25.05
N ALA A 292 -6.78 15.61 23.71
CA ALA A 292 -7.57 14.71 22.89
C ALA A 292 -7.01 13.28 22.89
N TYR A 293 -7.88 12.30 22.65
CA TYR A 293 -7.50 10.89 22.58
C TYR A 293 -8.39 10.08 21.63
N ILE A 294 -7.88 8.93 21.21
CA ILE A 294 -8.60 7.94 20.40
C ILE A 294 -8.71 6.65 21.22
N THR A 295 -9.92 6.14 21.42
CA THR A 295 -10.12 4.85 22.09
C THR A 295 -9.52 3.71 21.28
N ASN A 296 -9.25 2.55 21.90
CA ASN A 296 -8.80 1.40 21.13
C ASN A 296 -9.83 0.92 20.10
N THR A 297 -11.11 1.29 20.22
CA THR A 297 -12.14 1.00 19.20
C THR A 297 -12.17 2.01 18.04
N GLY A 298 -11.30 3.03 18.06
CA GLY A 298 -11.18 4.06 17.02
C GLY A 298 -12.10 5.27 17.20
N THR A 299 -12.66 5.49 18.39
CA THR A 299 -13.51 6.67 18.68
C THR A 299 -12.66 7.86 19.11
N TRP A 300 -12.88 9.02 18.48
CA TRP A 300 -12.21 10.28 18.83
C TRP A 300 -12.89 10.99 20.02
N HIS A 301 -12.09 11.60 20.88
CA HIS A 301 -12.53 12.47 21.96
C HIS A 301 -11.65 13.73 22.00
N ASP A 302 -12.29 14.90 22.08
CA ASP A 302 -11.61 16.19 22.23
C ASP A 302 -11.01 16.39 23.63
N ALA A 303 -10.17 17.42 23.77
CA ALA A 303 -9.45 17.77 25.01
C ALA A 303 -10.35 18.36 26.10
#